data_AF-A0A9E0QXW8-F1
#
_entry.id   AF-A0A9E0QXW8-F1
#
_cell.length_a   1.000
_cell.length_b   1.000
_cell.length_c   1.000
_cell.angle_alpha   90.00
_cell.angle_beta   90.00
_cell.angle_gamma   90.00
#
_symmetry.space_group_name_H-M   'P 1'
#
loop_
_entity.id
_entity.type
_entity.pdbx_description
1 polymer ?
#
loop_
_entity_poly.entity_id
_entity_poly.type
_entity_poly.pdbx_seq_one_letter_code
_entity_poly.pdbx_strand_id
1 'polypeptide(L)'
;MNFEKEGIVSVWYSTTDYSAIPDSYFEEDEQGLDQWAKNYQISSYDPENMETNGCETGCASVQEIVAPCSWSGSYGNSVIKKIEKIGDKKISWLILLFDFEYRAKKTHIFKDEHVNFVGCFPYDIDADQLDNIDIDPLEV
;
A
#
# COMPACT_ATOMS: atom_id res chain seq x y z
N MET A 1 -12.39 11.02 -10.89
CA MET A 1 -11.42 10.80 -12.00
C MET A 1 -11.26 9.30 -12.15
N ASN A 2 -11.18 8.75 -13.37
CA ASN A 2 -10.85 7.33 -13.52
C ASN A 2 -9.33 7.13 -13.40
N PHE A 3 -8.92 6.22 -12.53
CA PHE A 3 -7.54 5.81 -12.28
C PHE A 3 -7.30 4.32 -12.52
N GLU A 4 -8.31 3.54 -12.92
CA GLU A 4 -8.20 2.13 -13.27
C GLU A 4 -7.13 1.93 -14.34
N LYS A 5 -6.23 0.97 -14.09
CA LYS A 5 -5.15 0.60 -14.99
C LYS A 5 -4.60 -0.76 -14.62
N GLU A 6 -4.90 -1.75 -15.47
CA GLU A 6 -4.46 -3.13 -15.28
C GLU A 6 -2.93 -3.25 -15.11
N GLY A 7 -2.51 -4.15 -14.23
CA GLY A 7 -1.11 -4.49 -13.94
C GLY A 7 -0.35 -3.43 -13.16
N ILE A 8 -1.03 -2.43 -12.59
CA ILE A 8 -0.43 -1.40 -11.73
C ILE A 8 -1.02 -1.47 -10.33
N VAL A 9 -0.16 -1.48 -9.31
CA VAL A 9 -0.53 -1.31 -7.91
C VAL A 9 -0.15 0.09 -7.42
N SER A 10 -1.09 0.79 -6.82
CA SER A 10 -0.82 2.03 -6.07
C SER A 10 -0.62 1.71 -4.59
N VAL A 11 0.38 2.33 -3.97
CA VAL A 11 0.82 1.97 -2.62
C VAL A 11 0.81 3.18 -1.69
N TRP A 12 0.20 3.02 -0.53
CA TRP A 12 0.23 3.94 0.59
C TRP A 12 0.71 3.23 1.86
N TYR A 13 1.27 3.98 2.80
CA TYR A 13 1.66 3.45 4.11
C TYR A 13 1.44 4.45 5.23
N SER A 14 1.33 3.95 6.45
CA SER A 14 1.32 4.75 7.67
C SER A 14 2.48 4.40 8.58
N THR A 15 2.88 5.36 9.40
CA THR A 15 3.72 5.15 10.60
C THR A 15 2.92 5.35 11.88
N THR A 16 1.64 5.71 11.78
CA THR A 16 0.69 5.83 12.88
C THR A 16 0.08 4.46 13.15
N ASP A 17 0.09 4.03 14.41
CA ASP A 17 -0.56 2.77 14.82
C ASP A 17 -1.98 2.68 14.27
N TYR A 18 -2.36 1.51 13.73
CA TYR A 18 -3.68 1.32 13.14
C TYR A 18 -4.80 1.64 14.15
N SER A 19 -4.63 1.23 15.40
CA SER A 19 -5.57 1.51 16.50
C SER A 19 -5.69 3.00 16.88
N ALA A 20 -4.79 3.86 16.41
CA ALA A 20 -4.84 5.31 16.66
C ALA A 20 -5.56 6.07 15.55
N ILE A 21 -5.95 5.40 14.46
CA ILE A 21 -6.71 5.99 13.36
C ILE A 21 -8.20 5.86 13.70
N PRO A 22 -8.99 6.95 13.60
CA PRO A 22 -10.43 6.87 13.85
C PRO A 22 -11.11 5.89 12.89
N ASP A 23 -12.04 5.08 13.38
CA ASP A 23 -12.81 4.14 12.54
C ASP A 23 -13.49 4.85 11.35
N SER A 24 -13.96 6.09 11.55
CA SER A 24 -14.55 6.94 10.51
C SER A 24 -13.63 7.22 9.32
N TYR A 25 -12.32 6.93 9.44
CA TYR A 25 -11.38 7.06 8.34
C TYR A 25 -11.59 5.96 7.27
N PHE A 26 -12.03 4.78 7.69
CA PHE A 26 -12.26 3.60 6.86
C PHE A 26 -13.75 3.32 6.61
N GLU A 27 -14.66 4.04 7.28
CA GLU A 27 -16.10 3.90 7.07
C GLU A 27 -16.53 4.50 5.73
N GLU A 28 -17.17 3.68 4.90
CA GLU A 28 -17.81 4.11 3.65
C GLU A 28 -19.00 5.03 3.93
N ASP A 29 -19.17 6.06 3.10
CA ASP A 29 -20.37 6.89 3.08
C ASP A 29 -21.50 6.28 2.23
N GLU A 30 -22.58 7.05 2.05
CA GLU A 30 -23.72 6.65 1.20
C GLU A 30 -23.33 6.43 -0.28
N GLN A 31 -22.15 6.87 -0.70
CA GLN A 31 -21.59 6.71 -2.03
C GLN A 31 -20.56 5.58 -2.11
N GLY A 32 -20.33 4.84 -1.01
CA GLY A 32 -19.35 3.74 -0.95
C GLY A 32 -17.90 4.22 -0.89
N LEU A 33 -17.64 5.46 -0.46
CA LEU A 33 -16.28 6.00 -0.34
C LEU A 33 -15.90 6.26 1.11
N ASP A 34 -14.79 5.68 1.54
CA ASP A 34 -14.16 5.99 2.81
C ASP A 34 -13.46 7.37 2.82
N GLN A 35 -13.02 7.82 3.99
CA GLN A 35 -12.38 9.12 4.14
C GLN A 35 -11.00 9.15 3.47
N TRP A 36 -10.28 8.02 3.45
CA TRP A 36 -9.02 7.87 2.74
C TRP A 36 -9.18 8.20 1.24
N ALA A 37 -10.12 7.55 0.57
CA ALA A 37 -10.39 7.75 -0.85
C ALA A 37 -10.74 9.21 -1.13
N LYS A 38 -11.58 9.84 -0.30
CA LYS A 38 -11.92 11.27 -0.39
C LYS A 38 -10.70 12.17 -0.24
N ASN A 39 -9.86 11.91 0.77
CA ASN A 39 -8.63 12.67 1.01
C ASN A 39 -7.70 12.63 -0.20
N TYR A 40 -7.65 11.49 -0.90
CA TYR A 40 -6.86 11.33 -2.12
C TYR A 40 -7.58 11.75 -3.41
N GLN A 41 -8.82 12.24 -3.35
CA GLN A 41 -9.67 12.57 -4.50
C GLN A 41 -9.93 11.38 -5.44
N ILE A 42 -10.01 10.18 -4.86
CA ILE A 42 -10.45 8.96 -5.51
C ILE A 42 -11.99 8.97 -5.49
N SER A 43 -12.60 8.92 -6.67
CA SER A 43 -14.06 8.99 -6.81
C SER A 43 -14.74 7.62 -6.87
N SER A 44 -13.96 6.57 -7.07
CA SER A 44 -14.36 5.18 -7.15
C SER A 44 -13.12 4.31 -7.24
N TYR A 45 -13.19 3.11 -6.70
CA TYR A 45 -12.23 2.02 -6.88
C TYR A 45 -12.98 0.69 -6.70
N ASP A 46 -12.37 -0.40 -7.13
CA ASP A 46 -12.90 -1.74 -6.88
C ASP A 46 -12.40 -2.24 -5.51
N PRO A 47 -13.28 -2.46 -4.52
CA PRO A 47 -12.86 -2.98 -3.21
C PRO A 47 -12.22 -4.37 -3.30
N GLU A 48 -12.54 -5.18 -4.32
CA GLU A 48 -11.92 -6.50 -4.52
C GLU A 48 -10.43 -6.39 -4.89
N ASN A 49 -10.00 -5.24 -5.40
CA ASN A 49 -8.60 -4.95 -5.73
C ASN A 49 -7.84 -4.27 -4.58
N MET A 50 -8.48 -4.06 -3.42
CA MET A 50 -7.83 -3.45 -2.26
C MET A 50 -7.28 -4.53 -1.34
N GLU A 51 -6.01 -4.39 -0.96
CA GLU A 51 -5.36 -5.21 0.06
C GLU A 51 -4.75 -4.29 1.13
N THR A 52 -4.86 -4.68 2.39
CA THR A 52 -4.18 -4.02 3.50
C THR A 52 -3.32 -5.04 4.25
N ASN A 53 -2.18 -4.58 4.75
CA ASN A 53 -1.34 -5.39 5.64
C ASN A 53 -0.62 -4.51 6.66
N GLY A 54 -0.30 -5.05 7.83
CA GLY A 54 0.33 -4.27 8.89
C GLY A 54 0.36 -4.96 10.24
N CYS A 55 0.63 -4.15 11.26
CA CYS A 55 0.59 -4.49 12.67
C CYS A 55 -0.66 -3.88 13.29
N GLU A 56 -1.38 -4.66 14.10
CA GLU A 56 -2.49 -4.12 14.92
C GLU A 56 -2.00 -3.04 15.89
N THR A 57 -0.77 -3.20 16.42
CA THR A 57 -0.11 -2.24 17.30
C THR A 57 1.38 -2.09 16.97
N GLY A 58 1.90 -0.87 17.09
CA GLY A 58 3.31 -0.57 16.81
C GLY A 58 3.67 -0.58 15.32
N CYS A 59 4.96 -0.79 15.05
CA CYS A 59 5.50 -0.86 13.69
C CYS A 59 6.44 -2.05 13.52
N ALA A 60 6.41 -2.66 12.35
CA ALA A 60 7.37 -3.66 11.89
C ALA A 60 8.27 -3.08 10.79
N SER A 61 9.30 -3.82 10.39
CA SER A 61 10.11 -3.41 9.24
C SER A 61 9.26 -3.36 7.96
N VAL A 62 9.64 -2.49 7.02
CA VAL A 62 8.93 -2.37 5.74
C VAL A 62 8.88 -3.73 5.02
N GLN A 63 9.95 -4.51 5.10
CA GLN A 63 10.01 -5.84 4.50
C GLN A 63 9.00 -6.81 5.14
N GLU A 64 8.91 -6.87 6.47
CA GLU A 64 7.95 -7.76 7.15
C GLU A 64 6.49 -7.48 6.75
N ILE A 65 6.16 -6.22 6.45
CA ILE A 65 4.80 -5.83 6.04
C ILE A 65 4.60 -6.01 4.53
N VAL A 66 5.58 -5.72 3.69
CA VAL A 66 5.41 -5.82 2.22
C VAL A 66 5.56 -7.26 1.72
N ALA A 67 6.41 -8.07 2.36
CA ALA A 67 6.76 -9.38 1.84
C ALA A 67 5.58 -10.36 1.68
N PRO A 68 4.64 -10.49 2.64
CA PRO A 68 3.52 -11.41 2.50
C PRO A 68 2.39 -10.86 1.63
N CYS A 69 2.49 -9.65 1.07
CA CYS A 69 1.41 -9.11 0.24
C CYS A 69 1.30 -9.81 -1.12
N SER A 70 0.10 -9.80 -1.71
CA SER A 70 -0.14 -10.43 -3.02
C SER A 70 0.84 -9.91 -4.07
N TRP A 71 1.44 -10.82 -4.83
CA TRP A 71 2.38 -10.53 -5.94
C TRP A 71 3.60 -9.68 -5.56
N SER A 72 3.93 -9.58 -4.27
CA SER A 72 5.01 -8.72 -3.79
C SER A 72 6.37 -9.02 -4.42
N GLY A 73 6.61 -10.23 -4.96
CA GLY A 73 7.81 -10.57 -5.71
C GLY A 73 8.06 -9.66 -6.92
N SER A 74 7.00 -9.08 -7.49
CA SER A 74 7.08 -8.18 -8.66
C SER A 74 7.34 -6.71 -8.30
N TYR A 75 6.75 -6.19 -7.22
CA TYR A 75 6.82 -4.77 -6.86
C TYR A 75 7.49 -4.47 -5.51
N GLY A 76 7.51 -5.43 -4.59
CA GLY A 76 7.77 -5.19 -3.17
C GLY A 76 9.16 -4.66 -2.88
N ASN A 77 10.20 -5.15 -3.57
CA ASN A 77 11.55 -4.60 -3.47
C ASN A 77 11.62 -3.12 -3.87
N SER A 78 10.81 -2.70 -4.85
CA SER A 78 10.73 -1.30 -5.27
C SER A 78 10.00 -0.44 -4.26
N VAL A 79 8.94 -0.96 -3.64
CA VAL A 79 8.21 -0.32 -2.54
C VAL A 79 9.13 -0.11 -1.33
N ILE A 80 9.82 -1.17 -0.88
CA ILE A 80 10.74 -1.12 0.27
C ILE A 80 11.79 -0.02 0.07
N LYS A 81 12.51 -0.07 -1.06
CA LYS A 81 13.52 0.96 -1.41
C LYS A 81 12.95 2.37 -1.45
N LYS A 82 11.70 2.53 -1.86
CA LYS A 82 11.05 3.85 -1.97
C LYS A 82 10.68 4.40 -0.60
N ILE A 83 10.11 3.59 0.28
CA ILE A 83 9.77 3.97 1.66
C ILE A 83 11.04 4.30 2.45
N GLU A 84 12.09 3.48 2.34
CA GLU A 84 13.38 3.75 2.98
C GLU A 84 14.03 5.05 2.47
N LYS A 85 13.86 5.36 1.18
CA LYS A 85 14.33 6.63 0.60
C LYS A 85 13.54 7.84 1.10
N ILE A 86 12.28 7.67 1.51
CA ILE A 86 11.48 8.71 2.17
C ILE A 86 12.02 8.94 3.60
N GLY A 87 12.56 7.91 4.23
CA GLY A 87 13.25 7.98 5.52
C GLY A 87 12.72 7.00 6.57
N ASP A 88 11.63 6.29 6.25
CA ASP A 88 10.98 5.37 7.17
C ASP A 88 11.52 3.95 6.99
N LYS A 89 12.00 3.36 8.10
CA LYS A 89 12.50 1.98 8.15
C LYS A 89 11.50 1.00 8.75
N LYS A 90 10.48 1.55 9.42
CA LYS A 90 9.40 0.81 10.04
C LYS A 90 8.10 1.53 9.73
N ILE A 91 7.07 0.75 9.45
CA ILE A 91 5.72 1.24 9.16
C ILE A 91 4.74 0.44 10.01
N SER A 92 3.57 1.01 10.26
CA SER A 92 2.52 0.33 11.01
C SER A 92 1.65 -0.51 10.09
N TRP A 93 1.25 0.04 8.94
CA TRP A 93 0.41 -0.65 7.97
C TRP A 93 0.54 -0.01 6.58
N LEU A 94 0.03 -0.71 5.57
CA LEU A 94 0.02 -0.30 4.18
C LEU A 94 -1.33 -0.56 3.51
N ILE A 95 -1.59 0.19 2.45
CA ILE A 95 -2.71 0.00 1.52
C ILE A 95 -2.11 -0.28 0.14
N LEU A 96 -2.58 -1.34 -0.49
CA LEU A 96 -2.37 -1.66 -1.89
C LEU A 96 -3.72 -1.54 -2.59
N LEU A 97 -3.71 -0.85 -3.72
CA LEU A 97 -4.85 -0.85 -4.64
C LEU A 97 -4.36 -1.31 -6.00
N PHE A 98 -4.68 -2.56 -6.33
CA PHE A 98 -4.35 -3.21 -7.59
C PHE A 98 -5.23 -2.70 -8.74
N ASP A 99 -4.76 -2.92 -9.96
CA ASP A 99 -5.33 -2.38 -11.19
C ASP A 99 -5.70 -0.89 -11.11
N PHE A 100 -4.89 -0.10 -10.41
CA PHE A 100 -5.16 1.29 -10.12
C PHE A 100 -3.87 2.12 -10.14
N GLU A 101 -3.86 3.19 -10.93
CA GLU A 101 -2.75 4.13 -11.05
C GLU A 101 -3.13 5.50 -10.46
N TYR A 102 -2.89 5.66 -9.15
CA TYR A 102 -3.06 6.95 -8.50
C TYR A 102 -2.09 8.00 -9.08
N ARG A 103 -2.62 9.18 -9.41
CA ARG A 103 -1.84 10.26 -10.04
C ARG A 103 -1.65 11.43 -9.10
N ALA A 104 -0.78 11.26 -8.10
CA ALA A 104 -0.43 12.32 -7.14
C ALA A 104 0.02 13.64 -7.80
N LYS A 105 0.62 13.59 -9.01
CA LYS A 105 0.98 14.79 -9.77
C LYS A 105 -0.23 15.59 -10.29
N LYS A 106 -1.38 14.96 -10.47
CA LYS A 106 -2.64 15.60 -10.89
C LYS A 106 -3.43 16.13 -9.69
N THR A 107 -3.46 15.37 -8.60
CA THR A 107 -4.19 15.74 -7.37
C THR A 107 -3.40 16.71 -6.51
N HIS A 108 -2.07 16.72 -6.64
CA HIS A 108 -1.11 17.38 -5.74
C HIS A 108 -1.12 16.84 -4.31
N ILE A 109 -1.62 15.62 -4.10
CA ILE A 109 -1.76 14.99 -2.80
C ILE A 109 -0.79 13.80 -2.74
N PHE A 110 0.20 13.91 -1.85
CA PHE A 110 1.22 12.89 -1.61
C PHE A 110 1.11 12.27 -0.22
N LYS A 111 0.35 12.90 0.69
CA LYS A 111 0.08 12.43 2.04
C LYS A 111 -1.18 13.09 2.57
N ASP A 112 -1.85 12.44 3.50
CA ASP A 112 -2.84 13.06 4.36
C ASP A 112 -2.39 13.00 5.83
N GLU A 113 -3.33 13.03 6.78
CA GLU A 113 -3.05 12.95 8.21
C GLU A 113 -2.51 11.58 8.65
N HIS A 114 -2.88 10.50 7.97
CA HIS A 114 -2.62 9.14 8.43
C HIS A 114 -1.73 8.35 7.49
N VAL A 115 -1.77 8.59 6.18
CA VAL A 115 -1.01 7.81 5.20
C VAL A 115 -0.18 8.68 4.26
N ASN A 116 0.91 8.10 3.78
CA ASN A 116 1.81 8.65 2.79
C ASN A 116 1.74 7.82 1.52
N PHE A 117 1.62 8.48 0.38
CA PHE A 117 1.65 7.83 -0.92
C PHE A 117 3.10 7.53 -1.34
N VAL A 118 3.37 6.26 -1.63
CA VAL A 118 4.70 5.76 -2.01
C VAL A 118 4.94 5.95 -3.51
N GLY A 119 3.96 5.55 -4.30
CA GLY A 119 4.04 5.50 -5.75
C GLY A 119 3.16 4.40 -6.35
N CYS A 120 3.24 4.28 -7.67
CA CYS A 120 2.63 3.20 -8.43
C CYS A 120 3.71 2.30 -9.00
N PHE A 121 3.48 0.99 -8.98
CA PHE A 121 4.45 -0.01 -9.42
C PHE A 121 3.76 -1.03 -10.33
N PRO A 122 4.44 -1.55 -11.37
CA PRO A 122 3.93 -2.69 -12.08
C PRO A 122 3.91 -3.91 -11.16
N TYR A 123 2.87 -4.73 -11.27
CA TYR A 123 2.84 -6.05 -10.64
C TYR A 123 2.57 -7.14 -11.67
N ASP A 124 2.91 -8.37 -11.32
CA ASP A 124 2.73 -9.56 -12.15
C ASP A 124 1.93 -10.60 -11.37
N ILE A 125 0.79 -11.04 -11.93
CA ILE A 125 -0.10 -11.99 -11.27
C ILE A 125 0.52 -13.37 -11.08
N ASP A 126 1.55 -13.69 -11.87
CA ASP A 126 2.29 -14.94 -11.79
C ASP A 126 3.49 -14.83 -10.83
N ALA A 127 3.73 -13.67 -10.22
CA ALA A 127 4.81 -13.48 -9.25
C ALA A 127 4.47 -14.07 -7.88
N ASP A 128 5.43 -14.80 -7.31
CA ASP A 128 5.39 -15.24 -5.92
C ASP A 128 5.45 -14.05 -4.94
N GLN A 129 5.18 -14.33 -3.68
CA GLN A 129 5.43 -13.40 -2.57
C GLN A 129 6.94 -13.34 -2.26
N LEU A 130 7.43 -12.20 -1.77
CA LEU A 130 8.84 -12.03 -1.41
C LEU A 130 9.30 -12.89 -0.22
N ASP A 131 8.38 -13.33 0.63
CA ASP A 131 8.68 -14.22 1.75
C ASP A 131 8.80 -15.70 1.32
N ASN A 132 8.31 -16.05 0.13
CA ASN A 132 8.50 -17.38 -0.49
C ASN A 132 9.82 -17.53 -1.24
N ILE A 133 10.77 -16.60 -1.09
CA ILE A 133 12.12 -16.80 -1.63
C ILE A 133 12.81 -17.84 -0.74
N ASP A 134 12.80 -19.10 -1.20
CA ASP A 134 13.57 -20.20 -0.63
C ASP A 134 15.00 -19.73 -0.34
N ILE A 135 15.32 -19.57 0.95
CA ILE A 135 16.71 -19.44 1.38
C ILE A 135 17.34 -20.79 1.05
N ASP A 136 18.22 -20.84 0.04
CA ASP A 136 19.03 -22.01 -0.21
C ASP A 136 19.80 -22.33 1.09
N PRO A 137 19.55 -23.49 1.74
CA PRO A 137 20.13 -23.80 3.03
C PRO A 137 21.65 -24.05 2.99
N LEU A 138 22.32 -23.80 1.85
CA LEU A 138 23.74 -24.06 1.63
C LEU A 138 24.66 -22.83 1.69
N GLU A 139 24.16 -21.63 2.02
CA GLU A 139 25.01 -20.49 2.37
C GLU A 139 25.11 -20.26 3.89
N VAL A 140 25.71 -21.23 4.61
CA VAL A 140 26.35 -21.01 5.93
C VAL A 140 27.56 -21.92 6.13
#